data_AF-A0A452HRD0-F1
#
_entry.id   AF-A0A452HRD0-F1
#
_cell.length_a   1.000
_cell.length_b   1.000
_cell.length_c   1.000
_cell.angle_alpha   90.00
_cell.angle_beta   90.00
_cell.angle_gamma   90.00
#
_symmetry.space_group_name_H-M   'P 1'
#
loop_
_entity.id
_entity.type
_entity.pdbx_description
1 polymer ?
#
loop_
_entity_poly.entity_id
_entity_poly.type
_entity_poly.pdbx_seq_one_letter_code
_entity_poly.pdbx_strand_id
1 'polypeptide(L)'
;LCDASLPAEQSEQRGLELLKKISGNFPSQCIHERAAFKPTQKVSQLPLFQKENAKVAIQEILQEIFNIFSKNLTQSTWDGTSIVRFQNGLYQQIQRLEACLRAQKEKDLTNPESEDLQHTSWRVKQNFQGIDAFLKEKQYSLCAWEIIRMEIPRCFVLIDKLTRSLSN
;
A
#
# COMPACT_ATOMS: atom_id res chain seq x y z
N LEU A 1 -0.71 10.62 -13.50
CA LEU A 1 -0.15 11.10 -12.22
C LEU A 1 1.22 11.77 -12.34
N CYS A 2 1.83 11.89 -13.53
CA CYS A 2 2.73 13.01 -13.83
C CYS A 2 2.53 13.62 -15.22
N ASP A 3 1.69 13.01 -16.06
CA ASP A 3 0.84 13.70 -17.01
C ASP A 3 -0.55 13.03 -16.93
N ALA A 4 -1.58 13.75 -17.36
CA ALA A 4 -2.97 13.28 -17.40
C ALA A 4 -3.23 12.21 -18.48
N SER A 5 -2.18 11.59 -19.02
CA SER A 5 -2.26 10.69 -20.17
C SER A 5 -1.36 9.46 -20.02
N LEU A 6 -1.60 8.67 -18.96
CA LEU A 6 -1.56 7.19 -18.98
C LEU A 6 -2.11 6.67 -17.64
N PRO A 7 -2.98 5.63 -17.62
CA PRO A 7 -4.06 5.57 -16.65
C PRO A 7 -3.56 5.04 -15.31
N ALA A 8 -3.74 5.83 -14.25
CA ALA A 8 -3.72 5.33 -12.88
C ALA A 8 -4.69 4.14 -12.72
N GLU A 9 -5.82 4.18 -13.45
CA GLU A 9 -6.79 3.08 -13.58
C GLU A 9 -6.18 1.74 -14.03
N GLN A 10 -5.21 1.71 -14.95
CA GLN A 10 -4.67 0.43 -15.42
C GLN A 10 -3.63 -0.18 -14.47
N SER A 11 -3.08 0.62 -13.56
CA SER A 11 -2.02 0.21 -12.63
C SER A 11 -2.59 -0.33 -11.33
N GLU A 12 -3.61 0.35 -10.83
CA GLU A 12 -4.34 0.01 -9.61
C GLU A 12 -5.24 -1.21 -9.80
N GLN A 13 -5.91 -1.30 -10.95
CA GLN A 13 -6.65 -2.50 -11.36
C GLN A 13 -5.73 -3.71 -11.49
N ARG A 14 -4.52 -3.53 -12.04
CA ARG A 14 -3.51 -4.60 -12.13
C ARG A 14 -3.01 -5.05 -10.76
N GLY A 15 -2.74 -4.14 -9.84
CA GLY A 15 -2.33 -4.50 -8.47
C GLY A 15 -3.41 -5.30 -7.73
N LEU A 16 -4.67 -4.84 -7.80
CA LEU A 16 -5.81 -5.52 -7.17
C LEU A 16 -6.12 -6.87 -7.84
N GLU A 17 -6.04 -6.96 -9.16
CA GLU A 17 -6.20 -8.22 -9.90
C GLU A 17 -5.08 -9.21 -9.60
N LEU A 18 -3.84 -8.75 -9.48
CA LEU A 18 -2.70 -9.59 -9.08
C LEU A 18 -2.89 -10.11 -7.65
N LEU A 19 -3.34 -9.26 -6.73
CA LEU A 19 -3.62 -9.68 -5.35
C LEU A 19 -4.77 -10.68 -5.25
N LYS A 20 -5.80 -10.54 -6.10
CA LYS A 20 -6.86 -11.55 -6.25
C LYS A 20 -6.35 -12.87 -6.84
N LYS A 21 -5.32 -12.85 -7.67
CA LYS A 21 -4.70 -14.04 -8.29
C LYS A 21 -3.69 -14.74 -7.37
N ILE A 22 -3.13 -14.04 -6.39
CA ILE A 22 -2.10 -14.55 -5.48
C ILE A 22 -2.61 -15.72 -4.60
N SER A 23 -3.89 -15.74 -4.23
CA SER A 23 -4.47 -16.82 -3.41
C SER A 23 -5.95 -17.03 -3.65
N GLY A 24 -6.39 -18.27 -3.45
CA GLY A 24 -7.77 -18.71 -3.62
C GLY A 24 -8.70 -18.29 -2.48
N ASN A 25 -9.64 -19.17 -2.15
CA ASN A 25 -10.60 -18.93 -1.07
C ASN A 25 -9.88 -18.78 0.27
N PHE A 26 -10.41 -17.90 1.12
CA PHE A 26 -9.89 -17.72 2.48
C PHE A 26 -10.03 -19.04 3.27
N PRO A 27 -8.95 -19.55 3.89
CA PRO A 27 -9.01 -20.85 4.57
C PRO A 27 -9.94 -20.83 5.78
N SER A 28 -10.82 -21.83 5.88
CA SER A 28 -11.82 -21.89 6.96
C SER A 28 -11.18 -22.01 8.35
N GLN A 29 -10.01 -22.65 8.45
CA GLN A 29 -9.25 -22.74 9.70
C GLN A 29 -8.79 -21.38 10.25
N CYS A 30 -8.79 -20.33 9.42
CA CYS A 30 -8.34 -18.99 9.79
C CYS A 30 -9.49 -18.06 10.23
N ILE A 31 -10.74 -18.53 10.25
CA ILE A 31 -11.92 -17.70 10.53
C ILE A 31 -11.88 -17.12 11.95
N HIS A 32 -11.49 -17.91 12.96
CA HIS A 32 -11.43 -17.45 14.34
C HIS A 32 -10.36 -16.37 14.56
N GLU A 33 -9.18 -16.56 13.97
CA GLU A 33 -8.11 -15.56 14.05
C GLU A 33 -8.50 -14.27 13.33
N ARG A 34 -9.18 -14.39 12.18
CA ARG A 34 -9.73 -13.24 11.44
C ARG A 34 -10.74 -12.46 12.27
N ALA A 35 -11.61 -13.14 13.02
CA ALA A 35 -12.60 -12.48 13.86
C ALA A 35 -11.95 -11.74 15.05
N ALA A 36 -10.81 -12.22 15.55
CA ALA A 36 -10.04 -11.57 16.60
C ALA A 36 -9.16 -10.41 16.08
N PHE A 37 -8.83 -10.41 14.78
CA PHE A 37 -8.03 -9.37 14.16
C PHE A 37 -8.76 -8.03 14.15
N LYS A 38 -8.08 -6.98 14.60
CA LYS A 38 -8.58 -5.60 14.58
C LYS A 38 -7.94 -4.86 13.40
N PRO A 39 -8.70 -4.51 12.36
CA PRO A 39 -8.16 -3.80 11.20
C PRO A 39 -7.43 -2.51 11.58
N THR A 40 -6.22 -2.37 11.06
CA THR A 40 -5.44 -1.13 11.12
C THR A 40 -5.90 -0.18 10.02
N GLN A 41 -7.13 0.35 10.14
CA GLN A 41 -7.59 1.40 9.23
C GLN A 41 -7.84 2.70 9.98
N LYS A 42 -6.75 3.44 10.23
CA LYS A 42 -6.84 4.87 10.54
C LYS A 42 -6.33 5.76 9.39
N VAL A 43 -5.75 5.19 8.32
CA VAL A 43 -5.27 5.97 7.17
C VAL A 43 -6.42 6.66 6.43
N SER A 44 -7.60 6.02 6.36
CA SER A 44 -8.82 6.60 5.80
C SER A 44 -9.40 7.77 6.61
N GLN A 45 -8.91 8.00 7.83
CA GLN A 45 -9.33 9.09 8.72
C GLN A 45 -8.33 10.26 8.71
N LEU A 46 -7.24 10.16 7.94
CA LEU A 46 -6.24 11.21 7.86
C LEU A 46 -6.76 12.35 6.96
N PRO A 47 -6.63 13.62 7.38
CA PRO A 47 -6.96 14.76 6.53
C PRO A 47 -5.86 14.96 5.47
N LEU A 48 -5.88 14.12 4.44
CA LEU A 48 -4.91 14.10 3.33
C LEU A 48 -5.31 15.02 2.17
N PHE A 49 -6.05 16.10 2.45
CA PHE A 49 -6.73 16.91 1.43
C PHE A 49 -5.82 17.89 0.67
N GLN A 50 -4.56 18.07 1.09
CA GLN A 50 -3.57 18.84 0.32
C GLN A 50 -2.90 17.95 -0.73
N LYS A 51 -2.65 18.49 -1.93
CA LYS A 51 -2.14 17.69 -3.07
C LYS A 51 -0.78 17.06 -2.76
N GLU A 52 0.11 17.78 -2.12
CA GLU A 52 1.45 17.30 -1.76
C GLU A 52 1.35 16.16 -0.72
N ASN A 53 0.51 16.33 0.30
CA ASN A 53 0.23 15.28 1.30
C ASN A 53 -0.40 14.04 0.67
N ALA A 54 -1.34 14.19 -0.25
CA ALA A 54 -1.95 13.06 -0.95
C ALA A 54 -0.90 12.27 -1.76
N LYS A 55 0.01 12.96 -2.47
CA LYS A 55 1.09 12.27 -3.21
C LYS A 55 2.06 11.53 -2.28
N VAL A 56 2.51 12.18 -1.20
CA VAL A 56 3.39 11.55 -0.20
C VAL A 56 2.69 10.36 0.46
N ALA A 57 1.41 10.47 0.80
CA ALA A 57 0.65 9.38 1.37
C ALA A 57 0.52 8.19 0.41
N ILE A 58 0.21 8.43 -0.87
CA ILE A 58 0.16 7.35 -1.88
C ILE A 58 1.51 6.65 -1.98
N GLN A 59 2.61 7.40 -2.07
CA GLN A 59 3.95 6.83 -2.14
C GLN A 59 4.25 5.95 -0.92
N GLU A 60 3.97 6.47 0.27
CA GLU A 60 4.25 5.78 1.52
C GLU A 60 3.38 4.51 1.67
N ILE A 61 2.10 4.56 1.30
CA ILE A 61 1.22 3.38 1.31
C ILE A 61 1.78 2.29 0.39
N LEU A 62 2.18 2.65 -0.84
CA LEU A 62 2.75 1.68 -1.79
C LEU A 62 4.05 1.08 -1.26
N GLN A 63 4.91 1.89 -0.66
CA GLN A 63 6.17 1.44 -0.06
C GLN A 63 5.93 0.47 1.09
N GLU A 64 4.98 0.77 1.98
CA GLU A 64 4.65 -0.10 3.12
C GLU A 64 4.03 -1.43 2.67
N ILE A 65 3.18 -1.41 1.64
CA ILE A 65 2.68 -2.66 1.01
C ILE A 65 3.86 -3.45 0.45
N PHE A 66 4.76 -2.83 -0.32
CA PHE A 66 5.93 -3.52 -0.85
C PHE A 66 6.80 -4.13 0.26
N ASN A 67 7.03 -3.39 1.35
CA ASN A 67 7.78 -3.84 2.52
C ASN A 67 7.13 -5.06 3.18
N ILE A 68 5.79 -5.08 3.33
CA ILE A 68 5.04 -6.22 3.85
C ILE A 68 5.26 -7.45 2.97
N PHE A 69 5.02 -7.33 1.67
CA PHE A 69 5.11 -8.47 0.76
C PHE A 69 6.56 -8.92 0.51
N SER A 70 7.57 -8.17 0.94
CA SER A 70 8.98 -8.55 0.87
C SER A 70 9.46 -9.34 2.10
N LYS A 71 8.59 -9.59 3.09
CA LYS A 71 8.94 -10.38 4.28
C LYS A 71 8.89 -11.89 4.01
N ASN A 72 9.11 -12.68 5.05
CA ASN A 72 9.07 -14.13 4.97
C ASN A 72 7.65 -14.65 4.64
N LEU A 73 7.47 -15.09 3.38
CA LEU A 73 6.24 -15.65 2.86
C LEU A 73 6.19 -17.19 2.88
N THR A 74 7.15 -17.86 3.53
CA THR A 74 7.31 -19.33 3.47
C THR A 74 6.06 -20.10 3.93
N GLN A 75 5.31 -19.57 4.90
CA GLN A 75 4.07 -20.20 5.38
C GLN A 75 2.82 -19.74 4.63
N SER A 76 2.95 -18.82 3.68
CA SER A 76 1.84 -18.46 2.79
C SER A 76 1.62 -19.59 1.78
N THR A 77 0.36 -19.90 1.46
CA THR A 77 0.01 -20.84 0.38
C THR A 77 -0.02 -20.17 -0.99
N TRP A 78 0.69 -19.06 -1.14
CA TRP A 78 0.59 -18.17 -2.29
C TRP A 78 1.51 -18.62 -3.42
N ASP A 79 1.05 -18.45 -4.66
CA ASP A 79 1.88 -18.76 -5.82
C ASP A 79 3.07 -17.77 -5.91
N GLY A 80 4.29 -18.31 -5.80
CA GLY A 80 5.52 -17.49 -5.79
C GLY A 80 5.69 -16.65 -7.05
N THR A 81 5.25 -17.14 -8.21
CA THR A 81 5.29 -16.37 -9.46
C THR A 81 4.37 -15.16 -9.40
N SER A 82 3.16 -15.33 -8.86
CA SER A 82 2.17 -14.27 -8.67
C SER A 82 2.65 -13.22 -7.66
N ILE A 83 3.33 -13.65 -6.59
CA ILE A 83 3.96 -12.74 -5.63
C ILE A 83 5.04 -11.89 -6.28
N VAL A 84 5.97 -12.50 -7.01
CA VAL A 84 7.03 -11.76 -7.70
C VAL A 84 6.46 -10.76 -8.70
N ARG A 85 5.43 -11.16 -9.46
CA ARG A 85 4.72 -10.23 -10.36
C ARG A 85 4.09 -9.07 -9.63
N PHE A 86 3.46 -9.32 -8.48
CA PHE A 86 2.85 -8.28 -7.65
C PHE A 86 3.91 -7.31 -7.08
N GLN A 87 4.99 -7.84 -6.50
CA GLN A 87 6.11 -7.04 -5.99
C GLN A 87 6.74 -6.18 -7.09
N ASN A 88 7.00 -6.75 -8.27
CA ASN A 88 7.53 -6.01 -9.41
C ASN A 88 6.56 -4.90 -9.87
N GLY A 89 5.27 -5.17 -9.89
CA GLY A 89 4.24 -4.17 -10.22
C GLY A 89 4.19 -3.03 -9.22
N LEU A 90 4.33 -3.31 -7.92
CA LEU A 90 4.44 -2.28 -6.87
C LEU A 90 5.72 -1.46 -7.02
N TYR A 91 6.87 -2.13 -7.20
CA TYR A 91 8.16 -1.47 -7.37
C TYR A 91 8.15 -0.50 -8.56
N GLN A 92 7.60 -0.92 -9.71
CA GLN A 92 7.46 -0.06 -10.88
C GLN A 92 6.58 1.17 -10.60
N GLN A 93 5.51 1.03 -9.82
CA GLN A 93 4.66 2.15 -9.42
C GLN A 93 5.40 3.14 -8.51
N ILE A 94 6.10 2.63 -7.50
CA ILE A 94 6.91 3.43 -6.58
C ILE A 94 7.95 4.23 -7.36
N GLN A 95 8.72 3.58 -8.24
CA GLN A 95 9.76 4.25 -9.04
C GLN A 95 9.21 5.36 -9.94
N ARG A 96 8.04 5.13 -10.55
CA ARG A 96 7.36 6.17 -11.36
C ARG A 96 6.92 7.36 -10.53
N LEU A 97 6.36 7.12 -9.35
CA LEU A 97 5.89 8.17 -8.46
C LEU A 97 7.05 8.96 -7.85
N GLU A 98 8.13 8.29 -7.48
CA GLU A 98 9.37 8.93 -7.03
C GLU A 98 9.97 9.85 -8.11
N ALA A 99 10.09 9.36 -9.35
CA ALA A 99 10.59 10.17 -10.45
C ALA A 99 9.72 11.41 -10.69
N CYS A 100 8.40 11.26 -10.58
CA CYS A 100 7.44 12.36 -10.67
C CYS A 100 7.66 13.41 -9.59
N LEU A 101 7.78 12.98 -8.32
CA LEU A 101 7.97 13.87 -7.18
C LEU A 101 9.33 14.59 -7.24
N ARG A 102 10.39 13.89 -7.65
CA ARG A 102 11.72 14.49 -7.87
C ARG A 102 11.66 15.59 -8.93
N ALA A 103 11.06 15.33 -10.09
CA ALA A 103 10.93 16.30 -11.18
C ALA A 103 10.09 17.53 -10.79
N GLN A 104 9.12 17.39 -9.88
CA GLN A 104 8.35 18.51 -9.36
C GLN A 104 9.17 19.36 -8.38
N LYS A 105 9.92 18.71 -7.48
CA LYS A 105 10.80 19.37 -6.50
C LYS A 105 11.94 20.14 -7.15
N GLU A 106 12.46 19.66 -8.28
CA GLU A 106 13.47 20.37 -9.08
C GLU A 106 12.93 21.64 -9.75
N LYS A 107 11.62 21.70 -10.02
CA LYS A 107 10.95 22.92 -10.54
C LYS A 107 10.59 23.90 -9.43
N ASP A 108 10.23 23.39 -8.26
CA ASP A 108 9.98 24.16 -7.03
C ASP A 108 11.25 24.22 -6.16
N LEU A 109 12.29 24.93 -6.62
CA LEU A 109 13.58 25.09 -5.95
C LEU A 109 13.51 25.72 -4.53
N THR A 110 12.33 26.15 -4.09
CA THR A 110 12.11 26.95 -2.87
C THR A 110 11.47 26.17 -1.72
N ASN A 111 11.04 24.92 -1.89
CA ASN A 111 10.31 24.20 -0.82
C ASN A 111 11.10 22.99 -0.28
N PRO A 112 11.85 23.15 0.83
CA PRO A 112 12.33 21.99 1.59
C PRO A 112 11.15 21.09 1.99
N GLU A 113 11.42 19.81 2.25
CA GLU A 113 10.37 18.88 2.66
C GLU A 113 9.70 19.39 3.95
N SER A 114 8.47 19.88 3.83
CA SER A 114 7.79 20.54 4.93
C SER A 114 7.54 19.54 6.07
N GLU A 115 7.49 20.05 7.30
CA GLU A 115 7.15 19.24 8.48
C GLU A 115 5.83 18.49 8.31
N ASP A 116 4.87 19.06 7.57
CA ASP A 116 3.58 18.46 7.29
C ASP A 116 3.67 17.22 6.37
N LEU A 117 4.57 17.24 5.37
CA LEU A 117 4.82 16.09 4.51
C LEU A 117 5.48 14.95 5.28
N GLN A 118 6.46 15.27 6.14
CA GLN A 118 7.10 14.30 7.03
C GLN A 118 6.08 13.72 8.02
N HIS A 119 5.22 14.57 8.58
CA HIS A 119 4.14 14.15 9.47
C HIS A 119 3.17 13.20 8.75
N THR A 120 2.87 13.46 7.48
CA THR A 120 2.03 12.60 6.65
C THR A 120 2.66 11.22 6.45
N SER A 121 3.93 11.15 6.02
CA SER A 121 4.68 9.89 5.90
C SER A 121 4.69 9.12 7.22
N TRP A 122 5.03 9.79 8.32
CA TRP A 122 5.10 9.16 9.64
C TRP A 122 3.75 8.56 10.07
N ARG A 123 2.64 9.28 9.85
CA ARG A 123 1.28 8.79 10.17
C ARG A 123 0.92 7.55 9.34
N VAL A 124 1.29 7.52 8.06
CA VAL A 124 1.07 6.33 7.23
C VAL A 124 1.86 5.15 7.78
N LYS A 125 3.18 5.31 8.00
CA LYS A 125 4.03 4.26 8.60
C LYS A 125 3.48 3.74 9.92
N GLN A 126 3.05 4.63 10.81
CA GLN A 126 2.48 4.25 12.11
C GLN A 126 1.24 3.35 11.96
N ASN A 127 0.44 3.53 10.91
CA ASN A 127 -0.69 2.66 10.65
C ASN A 127 -0.27 1.25 10.20
N PHE A 128 0.80 1.15 9.41
CA PHE A 128 1.34 -0.12 8.94
C PHE A 128 2.16 -0.87 10.01
N GLN A 129 2.68 -0.16 11.02
CA GLN A 129 3.33 -0.79 12.19
C GLN A 129 2.46 -1.85 12.88
N GLY A 130 1.13 -1.66 12.92
CA GLY A 130 0.23 -2.65 13.50
C GLY A 130 0.14 -3.94 12.67
N ILE A 131 0.24 -3.85 11.34
CA ILE A 131 0.33 -5.03 10.46
C ILE A 131 1.64 -5.77 10.70
N ASP A 132 2.75 -5.03 10.79
CA ASP A 132 4.07 -5.59 11.06
C ASP A 132 4.13 -6.28 12.42
N ALA A 133 3.55 -5.67 13.45
CA ALA A 133 3.46 -6.25 14.79
C ALA A 133 2.59 -7.52 14.77
N PHE A 134 1.43 -7.48 14.10
CA PHE A 134 0.56 -8.64 13.96
C PHE A 134 1.24 -9.82 13.25
N LEU A 135 1.90 -9.57 12.11
CA LEU A 135 2.63 -10.61 11.38
C LEU A 135 3.73 -11.24 12.26
N LYS A 136 4.45 -10.44 13.04
CA LYS A 136 5.48 -10.94 13.97
C LYS A 136 4.88 -11.73 15.14
N GLU A 137 3.81 -11.22 15.76
CA GLU A 137 3.10 -11.90 16.86
C GLU A 137 2.59 -13.28 16.43
N LYS A 138 2.04 -13.37 15.22
CA LYS A 138 1.56 -14.61 14.62
C LYS A 138 2.65 -15.43 13.93
N GLN A 139 3.92 -15.05 14.09
CA GLN A 139 5.08 -15.74 13.52
C GLN A 139 4.96 -16.01 12.01
N TYR A 140 4.37 -15.06 11.28
CA TYR A 140 4.16 -15.16 9.83
C TYR A 140 3.34 -16.38 9.42
N SER A 141 2.39 -16.81 10.26
CA SER A 141 1.54 -17.97 10.00
C SER A 141 0.72 -17.85 8.71
N LEU A 142 0.24 -18.97 8.19
CA LEU A 142 -0.73 -19.02 7.09
C LEU A 142 -1.92 -18.07 7.32
N CYS A 143 -2.52 -18.14 8.51
CA CYS A 143 -3.70 -17.34 8.83
C CYS A 143 -3.38 -15.85 8.93
N ALA A 144 -2.21 -15.49 9.46
CA ALA A 144 -1.78 -14.11 9.49
C ALA A 144 -1.64 -13.54 8.07
N TRP A 145 -1.00 -14.29 7.16
CA TRP A 145 -0.87 -13.87 5.76
C TRP A 145 -2.21 -13.74 5.06
N GLU A 146 -3.11 -14.73 5.21
CA GLU A 146 -4.44 -14.69 4.62
C GLU A 146 -5.29 -13.52 5.15
N ILE A 147 -5.15 -13.15 6.43
CA ILE A 147 -5.78 -11.97 7.00
C ILE A 147 -5.22 -10.70 6.36
N ILE A 148 -3.89 -10.56 6.29
CA ILE A 148 -3.26 -9.37 5.67
C ILE A 148 -3.66 -9.24 4.20
N ARG A 149 -3.70 -10.34 3.43
CA ARG A 149 -4.20 -10.32 2.05
C ARG A 149 -5.60 -9.75 1.93
N MET A 150 -6.48 -9.99 2.90
CA MET A 150 -7.84 -9.44 2.88
C MET A 150 -7.91 -7.96 3.27
N GLU A 151 -6.89 -7.41 3.91
CA GLU A 151 -6.82 -6.01 4.33
C GLU A 151 -6.21 -5.10 3.27
N ILE A 152 -5.21 -5.59 2.52
CA ILE A 152 -4.49 -4.83 1.49
C ILE A 152 -5.40 -4.23 0.38
N PRO A 153 -6.48 -4.89 -0.10
CA PRO A 153 -7.44 -4.29 -1.01
C PRO A 153 -7.97 -2.93 -0.57
N ARG A 154 -8.10 -2.72 0.75
CA ARG A 154 -8.63 -1.45 1.27
C ARG A 154 -7.60 -0.32 1.18
N CYS A 155 -6.31 -0.63 1.16
CA CYS A 155 -5.25 0.35 0.90
C CYS A 155 -5.32 0.84 -0.55
N PHE A 156 -5.60 -0.04 -1.51
CA PHE A 156 -5.83 0.36 -2.91
C PHE A 156 -7.08 1.23 -3.05
N VAL A 157 -8.19 0.90 -2.36
CA VAL A 157 -9.36 1.81 -2.34
C VAL A 157 -9.01 3.21 -1.81
N LEU A 158 -8.08 3.31 -0.88
CA LEU A 158 -7.61 4.61 -0.39
C LEU A 158 -6.72 5.34 -1.41
N ILE A 159 -5.82 4.61 -2.09
CA ILE A 159 -4.98 5.18 -3.16
C ILE A 159 -5.86 5.74 -4.28
N ASP A 160 -6.92 5.04 -4.70
CA ASP A 160 -7.88 5.53 -5.71
C ASP A 160 -8.53 6.84 -5.26
N LYS A 161 -9.01 6.91 -4.01
CA LYS A 161 -9.60 8.13 -3.44
C LYS A 161 -8.61 9.31 -3.44
N LEU A 162 -7.37 9.07 -3.01
CA LEU A 162 -6.32 10.09 -2.99
C LEU A 162 -5.96 10.53 -4.42
N THR A 163 -5.87 9.58 -5.35
CA THR A 163 -5.58 9.85 -6.76
C THR A 163 -6.66 10.71 -7.41
N ARG A 164 -7.94 10.44 -7.13
CA ARG A 164 -9.06 11.27 -7.59
C ARG A 164 -8.98 12.68 -7.02
N SER A 165 -8.61 12.83 -5.75
CA SER A 165 -8.45 14.14 -5.12
C SER A 165 -7.37 15.01 -5.78
N LEU A 166 -6.38 14.38 -6.43
CA LEU A 166 -5.31 15.08 -7.15
C LEU A 166 -5.74 15.57 -8.55
N SER A 167 -6.80 14.99 -9.09
CA SER A 167 -7.32 15.27 -10.44
C SER A 167 -8.37 16.38 -10.46
N ASN A 168 -8.89 16.77 -9.29
CA ASN A 168 -9.73 17.95 -9.08
C ASN A 168 -8.86 19.18 -8.74
#